data_AF-A0A968HHE0-F1
#
_entry.id   AF-A0A968HHE0-F1
#
_cell.length_a   1.000
_cell.length_b   1.000
_cell.length_c   1.000
_cell.angle_alpha   90.00
_cell.angle_beta   90.00
_cell.angle_gamma   90.00
#
_symmetry.space_group_name_H-M   'P 1'
#
loop_
_entity.id
_entity.type
_entity.pdbx_description
1 polymer ?
#
loop_
_entity_poly.entity_id
_entity_poly.type
_entity_poly.pdbx_seq_one_letter_code
_entity_poly.pdbx_strand_id
1 'polypeptide(L)'
;MNRQMMHIFKQDLQTLVNELGIEIRIAHYPPYTSKYNPIEHRLFPHVSRVCQGVVFESVQTVQKLMATATTRMGLQVFTTILDQPY
;
A
#
# COMPACT_ATOMS: atom_id res chain seq x y z
N MET A 1 -14.74 11.75 10.99
CA MET A 1 -14.39 10.39 11.47
C MET A 1 -14.86 10.27 12.91
N ASN A 2 -15.74 9.31 13.21
CA ASN A 2 -16.41 9.23 14.51
C ASN A 2 -15.41 8.76 15.60
N ARG A 3 -15.38 9.43 16.76
CA ARG A 3 -14.32 9.28 17.78
C ARG A 3 -14.18 7.85 18.32
N GLN A 4 -15.28 7.12 18.41
CA GLN A 4 -15.31 5.73 18.89
C GLN A 4 -14.53 4.76 17.98
N MET A 5 -14.62 4.93 16.66
CA MET A 5 -13.92 4.06 15.71
C MET A 5 -12.41 4.23 15.76
N MET A 6 -11.95 5.45 16.10
CA MET A 6 -10.54 5.74 16.30
C MET A 6 -9.97 5.05 17.56
N HIS A 7 -10.79 4.87 18.61
CA HIS A 7 -10.36 4.19 19.83
C HIS A 7 -10.19 2.68 19.61
N ILE A 8 -11.14 2.05 18.90
CA ILE A 8 -11.06 0.63 18.52
C ILE A 8 -9.83 0.39 17.63
N PHE A 9 -9.66 1.20 16.59
CA PHE A 9 -8.49 1.09 15.71
C PHE A 9 -7.15 1.18 16.46
N LYS A 10 -7.03 2.11 17.42
CA LYS A 10 -5.82 2.23 18.24
C LYS A 10 -5.60 1.02 19.14
N GLN A 11 -6.67 0.47 19.70
CA GLN A 11 -6.60 -0.72 20.55
C GLN A 11 -6.15 -1.94 19.74
N ASP A 12 -6.75 -2.17 18.57
CA ASP A 12 -6.41 -3.30 17.70
C ASP A 12 -4.96 -3.19 17.20
N LEU A 13 -4.52 -1.98 16.85
CA LEU A 13 -3.14 -1.74 16.44
C LEU A 13 -2.16 -1.99 17.58
N GLN A 14 -2.52 -1.64 18.83
CA GLN A 14 -1.68 -1.95 19.99
C GLN A 14 -1.59 -3.46 20.24
N THR A 15 -2.70 -4.20 20.09
CA THR A 15 -2.69 -5.66 20.18
C THR A 15 -1.77 -6.27 19.11
N LEU A 16 -1.88 -5.81 17.87
CA LEU A 16 -1.02 -6.25 16.76
C LEU A 16 0.47 -5.96 17.02
N VAL A 17 0.80 -4.77 17.54
CA VAL A 17 2.17 -4.41 17.93
C VAL A 17 2.71 -5.38 18.98
N ASN A 18 1.90 -5.72 19.98
CA ASN A 18 2.30 -6.64 21.04
C ASN A 18 2.51 -8.07 20.52
N GLU A 19 1.67 -8.53 19.59
CA GLU A 19 1.78 -9.85 18.95
C GLU A 19 3.01 -9.95 18.04
N LEU A 20 3.27 -8.91 17.24
CA LEU A 20 4.39 -8.88 16.31
C LEU A 20 5.73 -8.52 16.98
N GLY A 21 5.70 -7.87 18.14
CA GLY A 21 6.90 -7.42 18.86
C GLY A 21 7.67 -6.30 18.14
N ILE A 22 7.01 -5.50 17.30
CA ILE A 22 7.62 -4.42 16.50
C ILE A 22 7.06 -3.04 16.86
N GLU A 23 7.90 -2.01 16.84
CA GLU A 23 7.43 -0.62 16.99
C GLU A 23 6.73 -0.16 15.70
N ILE A 24 5.44 0.21 15.81
CA ILE A 24 4.69 0.82 14.70
C ILE A 24 4.49 2.31 14.98
N ARG A 25 4.94 3.15 14.04
CA ARG A 25 4.75 4.61 14.09
C ARG A 25 3.64 5.03 13.13
N ILE A 26 2.65 5.75 13.65
CA ILE A 26 1.52 6.26 12.86
C ILE A 26 1.74 7.74 12.57
N ALA A 27 1.82 8.10 11.28
CA ALA A 27 1.80 9.50 10.84
C ALA A 27 0.36 9.91 10.47
N HIS A 28 -0.20 10.90 11.17
CA HIS A 28 -1.54 11.40 10.86
C HIS A 28 -1.47 12.47 9.77
N TYR A 29 -2.08 12.18 8.62
CA TYR A 29 -2.21 13.13 7.51
C TYR A 29 -3.47 13.97 7.68
N PRO A 30 -3.41 15.32 7.57
CA PRO A 30 -4.60 16.16 7.57
C PRO A 30 -5.55 15.78 6.42
N PRO A 31 -6.87 16.03 6.54
CA PRO A 31 -7.80 15.80 5.44
C PRO A 31 -7.34 16.55 4.18
N TYR A 32 -7.53 15.96 3.00
CA TYR A 32 -7.11 16.50 1.69
C TYR A 32 -5.60 16.59 1.45
N THR A 33 -4.77 15.87 2.23
CA THR A 33 -3.31 15.85 2.04
C THR A 33 -2.78 14.59 1.34
N SER A 34 -3.65 13.81 0.69
CA SER A 34 -3.26 12.69 -0.20
C SER A 34 -2.21 13.12 -1.22
N LYS A 35 -2.37 14.34 -1.76
CA LYS A 35 -1.37 15.00 -2.65
C LYS A 35 0.05 15.05 -2.07
N TYR A 36 0.24 14.98 -0.76
CA TYR A 36 1.57 14.99 -0.13
C TYR A 36 2.05 13.59 0.26
N ASN A 37 1.26 12.54 0.03
CA ASN A 37 1.69 11.16 0.22
C ASN A 37 2.77 10.84 -0.82
N PRO A 38 4.02 10.53 -0.41
CA PRO A 38 5.10 10.25 -1.34
C PRO A 38 4.81 9.04 -2.22
N ILE A 39 3.99 8.08 -1.77
CA ILE A 39 3.63 6.89 -2.55
C ILE A 39 2.84 7.30 -3.80
N GLU A 40 1.96 8.28 -3.69
CA GLU A 40 1.14 8.75 -4.81
C GLU A 40 1.96 9.32 -5.95
N HIS A 41 3.08 9.98 -5.63
CA HIS A 41 3.95 10.61 -6.63
C HIS A 41 5.13 9.73 -7.05
N ARG A 42 5.61 8.85 -6.17
CA ARG A 42 6.82 8.06 -6.40
C ARG A 42 6.55 6.63 -6.88
N LEU A 43 5.38 6.07 -6.63
CA LEU A 43 5.06 4.68 -6.99
C LEU A 43 3.98 4.60 -8.07
N PHE A 44 2.81 5.21 -7.83
CA PHE A 44 1.64 5.01 -8.69
C PHE A 44 1.82 5.40 -10.16
N PRO A 45 2.54 6.48 -10.54
CA PRO A 45 2.76 6.80 -11.94
C PRO A 45 3.50 5.68 -12.69
N HIS A 46 4.42 4.98 -12.02
CA HIS A 46 5.20 3.89 -12.62
C HIS A 46 4.38 2.61 -12.71
N VAL A 47 3.59 2.30 -11.68
CA VAL A 47 2.64 1.17 -11.71
C VAL A 47 1.61 1.36 -12.82
N SER A 48 0.99 2.54 -12.92
CA SER A 48 0.05 2.86 -13.99
C SER A 48 0.69 2.75 -15.37
N ARG A 49 1.96 3.12 -15.52
CA ARG A 49 2.69 3.03 -16.79
C ARG A 49 2.97 1.59 -17.23
N VAL A 50 3.37 0.69 -16.32
CA VAL A 50 3.54 -0.73 -16.68
C VAL A 50 2.21 -1.40 -16.98
N CYS A 51 1.14 -0.95 -16.34
CA CYS A 51 -0.22 -1.41 -16.55
C CYS A 51 -0.89 -0.86 -17.83
N GLN A 52 -0.33 0.18 -18.44
CA GLN A 52 -0.98 0.88 -19.54
C GLN A 52 -1.02 0.00 -20.80
N GLY A 53 -2.22 -0.18 -21.36
CA GLY A 53 -2.42 -0.93 -22.61
C GLY A 53 -2.42 -2.45 -22.45
N VAL A 54 -2.43 -2.97 -21.21
CA VAL A 54 -2.55 -4.40 -20.92
C VAL A 54 -3.97 -4.71 -20.44
N VAL A 55 -4.59 -5.74 -21.01
CA VAL A 55 -5.87 -6.27 -20.52
C VAL A 55 -5.60 -7.15 -19.30
N PHE A 56 -6.29 -6.87 -18.19
CA PHE A 56 -6.14 -7.65 -16.97
C PHE A 56 -7.05 -8.88 -17.00
N GLU A 57 -6.49 -9.99 -17.46
CA GLU A 57 -7.21 -11.27 -17.56
C GLU A 57 -7.14 -12.10 -16.26
N SER A 58 -6.11 -11.91 -15.45
CA SER A 58 -5.92 -12.62 -14.19
C SER A 58 -5.16 -11.78 -13.16
N VAL A 59 -5.33 -12.10 -11.88
CA VAL A 59 -4.58 -11.47 -10.78
C VAL A 59 -3.08 -11.72 -10.93
N GLN A 60 -2.70 -12.91 -11.43
CA GLN A 60 -1.31 -13.29 -11.68
C GLN A 60 -0.69 -12.42 -12.78
N THR A 61 -1.45 -12.11 -13.84
CA THR A 61 -1.00 -11.19 -14.89
C THR A 61 -0.72 -9.80 -14.31
N VAL A 62 -1.63 -9.30 -13.48
CA VAL A 62 -1.46 -7.99 -12.81
C VAL A 62 -0.26 -8.00 -11.87
N GLN A 63 -0.10 -9.03 -11.04
CA GLN A 63 1.04 -9.19 -10.14
C GLN A 63 2.36 -9.12 -10.91
N LYS A 64 2.49 -9.93 -11.96
CA LYS A 64 3.70 -10.00 -12.79
C LYS A 64 3.99 -8.64 -13.43
N LEU A 65 2.97 -7.95 -13.92
CA LEU A 65 3.12 -6.66 -14.58
C LEU A 65 3.57 -5.57 -13.59
N MET A 66 2.91 -5.47 -12.44
CA MET A 66 3.27 -4.52 -11.40
C MET A 66 4.68 -4.76 -10.86
N ALA A 67 5.14 -6.01 -10.77
CA ALA A 67 6.51 -6.35 -10.36
C ALA A 67 7.58 -5.84 -11.35
N THR A 68 7.22 -5.56 -12.61
CA THR A 68 8.17 -4.98 -13.59
C THR A 68 8.39 -3.47 -13.43
N ALA A 69 7.61 -2.80 -12.58
CA ALA A 69 7.75 -1.37 -12.36
C ALA A 69 9.11 -1.08 -11.70
N THR A 70 10.02 -0.48 -12.47
CA THR A 70 11.34 -0.05 -12.00
C THR A 70 11.68 1.34 -12.55
N THR A 71 12.52 2.09 -11.84
CA THR A 71 13.03 3.38 -12.32
C THR A 71 14.56 3.41 -12.34
N ARG A 72 15.14 4.28 -13.16
CA ARG A 72 16.59 4.51 -13.20
C ARG A 72 17.16 5.03 -11.87
N MET A 73 16.31 5.61 -11.03
CA MET A 73 16.68 6.14 -9.71
C MET A 73 16.59 5.07 -8.60
N GLY A 74 16.34 3.80 -8.95
CA GLY A 74 16.41 2.67 -8.02
C GLY A 74 15.08 2.26 -7.38
N LEU A 75 13.93 2.74 -7.86
CA LEU A 75 12.64 2.19 -7.41
C LEU A 75 12.53 0.74 -7.87
N GLN A 76 12.24 -0.17 -6.95
CA GLN A 76 11.88 -1.57 -7.22
C GLN A 76 10.53 -1.87 -6.55
N VAL A 77 9.66 -2.58 -7.25
CA VAL A 77 8.30 -2.90 -6.77
C VAL A 77 8.18 -4.40 -6.56
N PHE A 78 7.77 -4.79 -5.36
CA PHE A 78 7.48 -6.19 -5.01
C PHE A 78 5.98 -6.36 -4.86
N THR A 79 5.44 -7.42 -5.45
CA THR A 79 4.00 -7.72 -5.41
C THR A 79 3.75 -9.15 -4.96
N THR A 80 2.86 -9.31 -4.00
CA THR A 80 2.48 -10.60 -3.42
C THR A 80 0.96 -10.72 -3.46
N ILE A 81 0.46 -11.88 -3.86
CA ILE A 81 -0.96 -12.21 -3.78
C ILE A 81 -1.22 -12.77 -2.37
N LEU A 82 -2.23 -12.24 -1.69
CA LEU A 82 -2.68 -12.77 -0.40
C LEU A 82 -3.72 -13.85 -0.68
N ASP A 83 -3.34 -15.11 -0.46
CA ASP A 83 -4.20 -16.27 -0.72
C ASP A 83 -5.20 -16.56 0.42
N GLN A 84 -5.17 -15.79 1.51
CA GLN A 84 -6.02 -15.98 2.68
C GLN A 84 -7.36 -15.23 2.50
N PRO A 85 -8.52 -15.91 2.53
CA PRO A 85 -9.79 -15.23 2.69
C PRO A 85 -9.88 -14.61 4.08
N TYR A 86 -10.27 -13.34 4.14
CA TYR A 86 -10.51 -12.58 5.37
C TYR A 86 -11.64 -13.17 6.22
#